data_AF-A0A950WLP5-F1
#
_entry.id   AF-A0A950WLP5-F1
#
_cell.length_a   1.000
_cell.length_b   1.000
_cell.length_c   1.000
_cell.angle_alpha   90.00
_cell.angle_beta   90.00
_cell.angle_gamma   90.00
#
_symmetry.space_group_name_H-M   'P 1'
#
loop_
_entity.id
_entity.type
_entity.pdbx_description
1 polymer ?
#
loop_
_entity_poly.entity_id
_entity_poly.type
_entity_poly.pdbx_seq_one_letter_code
_entity_poly.pdbx_strand_id
1 'polypeptide(L)'
;GMLNTGSLVVIFFAIVLSLIPHDMMYGPQAALIAESFTGRLRYSGSSLGYQLASIIAGGPAPLIATWLYGEFKNPYVIALYIAVCAVITLIAVAMMTDYTGKDIEGEYE
;
A
#
# COMPACT_ATOMS: atom_id res chain seq x y z
N GLY A 1 -9.96 -4.09 22.24
CA GLY A 1 -8.89 -4.54 21.34
C GLY A 1 -7.56 -4.53 22.06
N MET A 2 -6.57 -5.30 21.61
CA MET A 2 -5.25 -5.44 22.26
C MET A 2 -4.54 -4.09 22.53
N LEU A 3 -4.82 -3.07 21.70
CA LEU A 3 -4.31 -1.71 21.86
C LEU A 3 -4.95 -0.90 23.00
N ASN A 4 -6.13 -1.32 23.49
CA ASN A 4 -6.88 -0.62 24.56
C ASN A 4 -6.65 -1.23 25.96
N THR A 5 -5.71 -2.18 26.08
CA THR A 5 -5.49 -2.97 27.30
C THR A 5 -4.64 -2.24 28.35
N GLY A 6 -4.02 -1.11 28.00
CA GLY A 6 -3.14 -0.33 28.90
C GLY A 6 -1.79 -0.99 29.22
N SER A 7 -1.58 -2.25 28.83
CA SER A 7 -0.31 -2.96 29.00
C SER A 7 0.65 -2.69 27.85
N LEU A 8 1.78 -2.06 28.16
CA LEU A 8 2.88 -1.79 27.21
C LEU A 8 3.36 -3.05 26.49
N VAL A 9 3.39 -4.20 27.18
CA VAL A 9 3.85 -5.47 26.61
C VAL A 9 2.91 -5.97 25.52
N VAL A 10 1.59 -5.89 25.75
CA VAL A 10 0.59 -6.33 24.77
C VAL A 10 0.58 -5.44 23.54
N ILE A 11 0.75 -4.12 23.72
CA ILE A 11 0.87 -3.15 22.62
C ILE A 11 2.14 -3.42 21.81
N PHE A 12 3.27 -3.65 22.48
CA PHE A 12 4.54 -3.96 21.82
C PHE A 12 4.41 -5.18 20.90
N PHE A 13 3.90 -6.31 21.42
CA PHE A 13 3.69 -7.50 20.60
C PHE A 13 2.68 -7.29 19.48
N ALA A 14 1.61 -6.51 19.71
CA ALA A 14 0.65 -6.18 18.66
C ALA A 14 1.31 -5.41 17.49
N ILE A 15 2.18 -4.45 17.80
CA ILE A 15 2.91 -3.68 16.78
C ILE A 15 3.91 -4.58 16.04
N VAL A 16 4.73 -5.34 16.77
CA VAL A 16 5.73 -6.24 16.17
C VAL A 16 5.07 -7.27 15.25
N LEU A 17 3.98 -7.89 15.68
CA LEU A 17 3.25 -8.85 14.84
C LEU A 17 2.58 -8.18 13.64
N SER A 18 2.18 -6.91 13.74
CA SER A 18 1.62 -6.16 12.60
C SER A 18 2.66 -5.78 11.54
N LEU A 19 3.94 -5.69 11.90
CA LEU A 19 5.03 -5.37 10.98
C LEU A 19 5.35 -6.52 10.01
N ILE A 20 5.14 -7.78 10.43
CA ILE A 20 5.42 -8.95 9.57
C ILE A 20 4.62 -8.92 8.25
N PRO A 21 3.27 -8.81 8.25
CA PRO A 21 2.51 -8.72 7.00
C PRO A 21 2.80 -7.44 6.23
N HIS A 22 3.12 -6.34 6.92
CA HIS A 22 3.53 -5.09 6.27
C HIS A 22 4.82 -5.29 5.46
N ASP A 23 5.84 -5.92 6.05
CA ASP A 23 7.15 -6.12 5.41
C ASP A 23 7.07 -7.13 4.27
N MET A 24 6.23 -8.17 4.41
CA MET A 24 5.95 -9.10 3.30
C MET A 24 5.31 -8.40 2.09
N MET A 25 4.49 -7.37 2.33
CA MET A 25 3.90 -6.57 1.26
C MET A 25 4.91 -5.55 0.69
N TYR A 26 5.72 -4.94 1.55
CA TYR A 26 6.64 -3.86 1.17
C TYR A 26 7.88 -4.36 0.42
N GLY A 27 8.38 -5.56 0.77
CA GLY A 27 9.55 -6.18 0.14
C GLY A 27 9.44 -6.32 -1.40
N PRO A 28 8.41 -6.99 -1.93
CA PRO A 28 8.24 -7.15 -3.37
C PRO A 28 7.79 -5.87 -4.09
N GLN A 29 7.29 -4.86 -3.38
CA GLN A 29 6.71 -3.65 -3.96
C GLN A 29 7.68 -2.91 -4.89
N ALA A 30 8.96 -2.81 -4.50
CA ALA A 30 9.96 -2.12 -5.32
C ALA A 30 10.29 -2.88 -6.62
N ALA A 31 10.37 -4.22 -6.56
CA ALA A 31 10.61 -5.06 -7.73
C ALA A 31 9.42 -5.02 -8.70
N LEU A 32 8.20 -5.19 -8.18
CA LEU A 32 6.96 -5.11 -8.96
C LEU A 32 6.83 -3.79 -9.72
N ILE A 33 7.12 -2.66 -9.06
CA ILE A 33 7.08 -1.35 -9.71
C ILE A 33 8.16 -1.26 -10.79
N ALA A 34 9.38 -1.74 -10.55
CA ALA A 34 10.45 -1.72 -11.55
C ALA A 34 10.12 -2.57 -12.78
N GLU A 35 9.49 -3.72 -12.58
CA GLU A 35 9.10 -4.66 -13.63
C GLU A 35 7.88 -4.19 -14.43
N SER A 36 7.01 -3.35 -13.84
CA SER A 36 5.81 -2.82 -14.49
C SER A 36 6.07 -1.75 -15.57
N PHE A 37 7.31 -1.29 -15.75
CA PHE A 37 7.67 -0.24 -16.71
C PHE A 37 8.83 -0.67 -17.63
N THR A 38 8.76 -0.28 -18.91
CA THR A 38 9.84 -0.46 -19.89
C THR A 38 11.09 0.32 -19.48
N GLY A 39 12.28 -0.15 -19.88
CA GLY A 39 13.57 0.39 -19.39
C GLY A 39 13.75 1.90 -19.54
N ARG A 40 13.20 2.51 -20.61
CA ARG A 40 13.23 3.98 -20.85
C ARG A 40 12.37 4.78 -19.87
N LEU A 41 11.26 4.22 -19.40
CA LEU A 41 10.28 4.91 -18.56
C LEU A 41 10.33 4.48 -17.10
N ARG A 42 11.12 3.46 -16.74
CA ARG A 42 11.17 2.87 -15.40
C ARG A 42 11.35 3.88 -14.27
N TYR A 43 12.30 4.82 -14.42
CA TYR A 43 12.56 5.82 -13.38
C TYR A 43 11.48 6.91 -13.29
N SER A 44 11.02 7.42 -14.44
CA SER A 44 10.01 8.49 -14.49
C SER A 44 8.60 7.99 -14.17
N GLY A 45 8.21 6.83 -14.71
CA GLY A 45 6.93 6.18 -14.45
C GLY A 45 6.77 5.71 -13.01
N SER A 46 7.82 5.09 -12.43
CA SER A 46 7.82 4.72 -11.01
C SER A 46 7.69 5.94 -10.09
N SER A 47 8.46 7.01 -10.36
CA SER A 47 8.39 8.24 -9.58
C SER A 47 7.03 8.95 -9.70
N LEU A 48 6.45 9.01 -10.90
CA LEU A 48 5.11 9.57 -11.10
C LEU A 48 4.05 8.75 -10.38
N GLY A 49 4.10 7.42 -10.48
CA GLY A 49 3.19 6.53 -9.74
C GLY A 49 3.29 6.72 -8.24
N TYR A 50 4.50 6.83 -7.69
CA TYR A 50 4.73 7.06 -6.27
C TYR A 50 4.21 8.44 -5.81
N GLN A 51 4.46 9.49 -6.59
CA GLN A 51 3.97 10.83 -6.28
C GLN A 51 2.44 10.91 -6.33
N LEU A 52 1.81 10.33 -7.36
CA LEU A 52 0.35 10.30 -7.48
C LEU A 52 -0.28 9.47 -6.35
N ALA A 53 0.28 8.31 -6.03
CA ALA A 53 -0.18 7.49 -4.91
C ALA A 53 -0.04 8.23 -3.57
N SER A 54 1.08 8.94 -3.36
CA SER A 54 1.31 9.73 -2.14
C SER A 54 0.32 10.88 -1.98
N ILE A 55 0.02 11.60 -3.07
CA ILE A 55 -0.94 12.71 -3.06
C ILE A 55 -2.36 12.22 -2.81
N ILE A 56 -2.78 11.13 -3.46
CA ILE A 56 -4.16 10.63 -3.41
C ILE A 56 -4.43 9.81 -2.14
N ALA A 57 -3.51 8.91 -1.77
CA ALA A 57 -3.70 7.98 -0.67
C ALA A 57 -2.88 8.33 0.57
N GLY A 58 -1.63 8.79 0.41
CA GLY A 58 -0.70 9.02 1.51
C GLY A 58 -1.12 10.16 2.44
N GLY A 59 -1.40 11.34 1.88
CA GLY A 59 -1.79 12.53 2.65
C GLY A 59 -3.19 12.44 3.29
N PRO A 60 -4.24 12.04 2.55
CA PRO A 60 -5.60 12.04 3.07
C PRO A 60 -5.90 10.92 4.06
N ALA A 61 -5.19 9.78 4.01
CA ALA A 61 -5.47 8.62 4.86
C ALA A 61 -5.56 8.92 6.37
N PRO A 62 -4.60 9.60 7.02
CA PRO A 62 -4.71 9.93 8.44
C PRO A 62 -5.84 10.92 8.74
N LEU A 63 -6.16 11.85 7.82
CA LEU A 63 -7.28 12.79 7.98
C LEU A 63 -8.62 12.05 7.94
N ILE A 64 -8.80 11.15 6.98
CA ILE A 64 -10.00 10.31 6.87
C ILE A 64 -10.12 9.41 8.10
N ALA A 65 -9.04 8.76 8.53
CA ALA A 65 -9.05 7.90 9.71
C ALA A 65 -9.41 8.69 10.99
N THR A 66 -8.87 9.89 11.14
CA THR A 66 -9.16 10.77 12.29
C THR A 66 -10.61 11.24 12.27
N TRP A 67 -11.12 11.66 11.11
CA TRP A 67 -12.51 12.08 10.94
C TRP A 67 -13.49 10.93 11.24
N LEU A 68 -13.21 9.74 10.70
CA LEU A 68 -14.02 8.54 10.88
C LEU A 68 -14.04 8.08 12.34
N TYR A 69 -12.90 8.19 13.03
CA TYR A 69 -12.85 7.92 14.47
C TYR A 69 -13.55 9.01 15.29
N GLY A 70 -13.47 10.27 14.88
CA GLY A 70 -14.16 11.38 15.54
C GLY A 70 -15.68 11.24 15.52
N GLU A 71 -16.23 10.81 14.39
CA GLU A 71 -17.68 10.65 14.20
C GLU A 71 -18.22 9.39 14.88
N PHE A 72 -17.60 8.23 14.63
CA PHE A 72 -18.13 6.95 15.09
C PHE A 72 -17.59 6.52 16.45
N LYS A 73 -16.49 7.12 16.93
CA LYS A 73 -15.73 6.73 18.14
C LYS A 73 -15.44 5.23 18.23
N ASN A 74 -15.37 4.58 17.08
CA ASN A 74 -15.26 3.13 16.97
C ASN A 74 -14.06 2.79 16.07
N PRO A 75 -13.02 2.13 16.60
CA PRO A 75 -11.82 1.80 15.83
C PRO A 75 -12.06 0.77 14.72
N TYR A 76 -13.14 -0.02 14.80
CA TYR A 76 -13.50 -0.98 13.74
C TYR A 76 -13.87 -0.29 12.42
N VAL A 77 -14.29 0.98 12.46
CA VAL A 77 -14.62 1.73 11.25
C VAL A 77 -13.35 2.12 10.48
N ILE A 78 -12.24 2.40 11.17
CA ILE A 78 -10.92 2.56 10.54
C ILE A 78 -10.47 1.23 9.91
N ALA A 79 -10.67 0.11 10.61
CA ALA A 79 -10.33 -1.20 10.06
C ALA A 79 -11.13 -1.52 8.78
N LEU A 80 -12.41 -1.14 8.72
CA LEU A 80 -13.23 -1.27 7.51
C LEU A 80 -12.69 -0.41 6.36
N TYR A 81 -12.30 0.85 6.63
CA TYR A 81 -11.67 1.72 5.65
C TYR A 81 -10.39 1.08 5.07
N ILE A 82 -9.51 0.55 5.93
CA ILE A 82 -8.28 -0.13 5.50
C ILE A 82 -8.61 -1.39 4.68
N ALA A 83 -9.64 -2.15 5.07
CA ALA A 83 -10.07 -3.34 4.33
C ALA A 83 -10.58 -3.00 2.92
N VAL A 84 -11.33 -1.90 2.77
CA VAL A 84 -11.77 -1.40 1.45
C VAL A 84 -10.56 -1.01 0.59
N CYS A 85 -9.60 -0.29 1.16
CA CYS A 85 -8.35 0.04 0.46
C CYS A 85 -7.59 -1.22 0.02
N ALA A 86 -7.53 -2.25 0.87
CA ALA A 86 -6.88 -3.52 0.53
C ALA A 86 -7.56 -4.21 -0.66
N VAL A 87 -8.90 -4.21 -0.72
CA VAL A 87 -9.65 -4.76 -1.87
C VAL A 87 -9.34 -3.98 -3.15
N ILE A 88 -9.32 -2.65 -3.08
CA ILE A 88 -8.97 -1.80 -4.23
C ILE A 88 -7.55 -2.12 -4.71
N THR A 89 -6.59 -2.26 -3.80
CA THR A 89 -5.21 -2.64 -4.13
C THR A 89 -5.16 -4.01 -4.79
N LEU A 90 -5.88 -5.01 -4.28
CA LEU A 90 -5.92 -6.35 -4.89
C LEU A 90 -6.48 -6.31 -6.32
N ILE A 91 -7.55 -5.54 -6.55
CA ILE A 91 -8.11 -5.36 -7.89
C ILE A 91 -7.08 -4.67 -8.80
N ALA A 92 -6.42 -3.60 -8.33
CA ALA A 92 -5.42 -2.87 -9.09
C ALA A 92 -4.22 -3.76 -9.47
N VAL A 93 -3.74 -4.58 -8.53
CA VAL A 93 -2.66 -5.56 -8.77
C VAL A 93 -3.13 -6.63 -9.77
N ALA A 94 -4.35 -7.14 -9.64
CA ALA A 94 -4.90 -8.12 -10.58
C ALA A 94 -5.09 -7.57 -12.00
N MET A 95 -5.33 -6.27 -12.14
CA MET A 95 -5.44 -5.58 -13.43
C MET A 95 -4.11 -5.09 -13.97
N MET A 96 -3.03 -5.20 -13.20
CA MET A 96 -1.71 -4.72 -13.60
C MET A 96 -1.16 -5.64 -14.71
N THR A 97 -0.81 -5.04 -15.84
CA THR A 97 -0.23 -5.77 -16.97
C THR A 97 1.19 -6.19 -16.63
N ASP A 98 1.45 -7.49 -16.66
CA ASP A 98 2.77 -8.05 -16.44
C ASP A 98 3.67 -7.90 -17.69
N TYR A 99 4.81 -7.21 -17.51
CA TYR A 99 5.88 -7.07 -18.50
C TYR A 99 7.09 -7.96 -18.19
N THR A 100 7.00 -8.84 -17.19
CA THR A 100 8.07 -9.78 -16.81
C THR A 100 8.44 -10.67 -17.99
N GLY A 101 9.69 -10.58 -18.44
CA GLY A 101 10.25 -11.44 -19.49
C GLY A 101 9.77 -11.20 -20.92
N LYS A 102 9.07 -10.09 -21.21
CA LYS A 102 8.74 -9.72 -22.60
C LYS A 102 9.92 -8.99 -23.24
N ASP A 103 10.32 -9.46 -24.42
CA ASP A 103 11.39 -8.89 -25.22
C ASP A 103 10.98 -7.48 -25.72
N ILE A 104 11.65 -6.45 -25.21
CA ILE A 104 11.38 -5.04 -25.57
C ILE A 104 12.34 -4.58 -26.69
N GLU A 105 13.06 -5.51 -27.33
CA GLU A 105 13.98 -5.23 -28.44
C GLU A 105 13.28 -4.62 -29.67
N GLY A 106 11.96 -4.78 -29.81
CA GLY A 106 11.18 -4.20 -30.91
C GLY A 106 10.89 -2.69 -30.80
N GLU A 107 11.32 -1.99 -29.73
CA GLU A 107 11.17 -0.52 -29.65
C GLU A 107 12.35 0.25 -30.31
N TYR A 108 13.26 -0.47 -30.96
CA TYR A 108 14.38 0.08 -31.75
C TYR A 108 14.15 0.04 -33.27
N GLU A 109 12.94 -0.30 -33.74
CA GLU A 109 12.51 -0.15 -35.13
C GLU A 109 11.61 1.09 -35.34
#